data_AF-A0A5U3PN14-F1
#
_entry.id   AF-A0A5U3PN14-F1
#
_cell.length_a   1.000
_cell.length_b   1.000
_cell.length_c   1.000
_cell.angle_alpha   90.00
_cell.angle_beta   90.00
_cell.angle_gamma   90.00
#
_symmetry.space_group_name_H-M   'P 1'
#
loop_
_entity.id
_entity.type
_entity.pdbx_description
1 polymer ?
#
loop_
_entity_poly.entity_id
_entity_poly.type
_entity_poly.pdbx_seq_one_letter_code
_entity_poly.pdbx_strand_id
1 'polypeptide(L)'
;MKEVEKNEIKRLSDRLDAIRHQQAGLSLVESADKYAELEKEKETLEAEIIRLREVHSQKLSKEAQKLMNLPFRRAITKKEQADMGKLKKSVR
;
A
#
# COMPACT_ATOMS: atom_id res chain seq x y z
N MET A 1 -1.41 13.50 6.53
CA MET A 1 -0.28 12.85 5.83
C MET A 1 -0.79 12.38 4.49
N LYS A 2 -0.18 12.80 3.38
CA LYS A 2 -0.52 12.21 2.07
C LYS A 2 -0.08 10.75 2.12
N GLU A 3 -0.95 9.82 1.71
CA GLU A 3 -0.64 8.39 1.58
C GLU A 3 0.30 8.16 0.36
N VAL A 4 1.46 8.83 0.35
CA VAL A 4 2.38 8.87 -0.79
C VAL A 4 2.84 7.46 -1.15
N GLU A 5 3.21 6.65 -0.16
CA GLU A 5 3.66 5.28 -0.38
C GLU A 5 2.55 4.40 -0.97
N LYS A 6 1.32 4.54 -0.49
CA LYS A 6 0.18 3.75 -0.99
C LYS A 6 -0.17 4.13 -2.43
N ASN A 7 -0.12 5.42 -2.75
CA ASN A 7 -0.35 5.90 -4.11
C ASN A 7 0.75 5.43 -5.07
N GLU A 8 2.01 5.42 -4.62
CA GLU A 8 3.12 4.93 -5.44
C GLU A 8 3.06 3.41 -5.63
N ILE A 9 2.73 2.64 -4.58
CA ILE A 9 2.48 1.19 -4.70
C ILE A 9 1.40 0.92 -5.75
N LYS A 10 0.30 1.70 -5.73
CA LYS A 10 -0.75 1.56 -6.74
C LYS A 10 -0.20 1.85 -8.14
N ARG A 11 0.48 2.97 -8.34
CA ARG A 11 1.05 3.36 -9.65
C ARG A 11 1.99 2.29 -10.21
N LEU A 12 2.88 1.75 -9.38
CA LEU A 12 3.82 0.70 -9.78
C LEU A 12 3.11 -0.63 -10.05
N SER A 13 2.05 -0.94 -9.30
CA SER A 13 1.24 -2.15 -9.53
C SER A 13 0.49 -2.06 -10.85
N ASP A 14 -0.11 -0.91 -11.16
CA ASP A 14 -0.80 -0.66 -12.43
C ASP A 14 0.19 -0.77 -13.62
N ARG A 15 1.42 -0.28 -13.46
CA ARG A 15 2.49 -0.42 -14.48
C ARG A 15 2.92 -1.87 -14.66
N LEU A 16 3.06 -2.62 -13.57
CA LEU A 16 3.42 -4.03 -13.61
C LEU A 16 2.33 -4.88 -14.26
N ASP A 17 1.06 -4.55 -14.04
CA ASP A 17 -0.07 -5.20 -14.71
C ASP A 17 -0.07 -4.94 -16.22
N ALA A 18 0.22 -3.69 -16.63
CA ALA A 18 0.38 -3.34 -18.03
C ALA A 18 1.51 -4.13 -18.72
N ILE A 19 2.65 -4.33 -18.03
CA ILE A 19 3.75 -5.16 -18.53
C ILE A 19 3.33 -6.62 -18.69
N ARG A 20 2.62 -7.19 -17.72
CA ARG A 20 2.11 -8.57 -17.79
C ARG A 20 1.13 -8.74 -18.95
N HIS A 21 0.26 -7.77 -19.18
CA HIS A 21 -0.64 -7.75 -20.33
C HIS A 21 0.12 -7.65 -21.67
N GLN A 22 1.16 -6.81 -21.73
CA GLN A 22 2.01 -6.70 -22.91
C GLN A 22 2.77 -8.00 -23.20
N GLN A 23 3.31 -8.66 -22.16
CA GLN A 23 3.97 -9.95 -22.29
C GLN A 23 3.03 -11.06 -22.79
N ALA A 24 1.78 -11.08 -22.35
CA ALA A 24 0.80 -12.05 -22.79
C ALA A 24 0.48 -11.96 -24.30
N GLY A 25 0.65 -10.78 -24.89
CA GLY A 25 0.46 -10.56 -26.34
C GLY A 25 1.72 -10.77 -27.19
N LEU A 26 2.88 -11.04 -26.58
CA LEU A 26 4.15 -11.21 -27.31
C LEU A 26 4.41 -12.67 -27.66
N SER A 27 4.85 -12.92 -28.89
CA SER A 27 5.40 -14.22 -29.30
C SER A 27 6.81 -14.38 -28.72
N LEU A 28 7.02 -15.41 -27.89
CA LEU A 28 8.32 -15.73 -27.28
C LEU A 28 9.42 -16.03 -28.31
N VAL A 29 9.03 -16.43 -29.53
CA VAL A 29 9.97 -16.82 -30.60
C VAL A 29 10.42 -15.61 -31.41
N GLU A 30 9.52 -14.66 -31.68
CA GLU A 30 9.80 -13.49 -32.53
C GLU A 30 10.25 -12.26 -31.73
N SER A 31 9.98 -12.23 -30.41
CA SER A 31 10.21 -11.06 -29.55
C SER A 31 11.01 -11.41 -28.29
N ALA A 32 11.94 -12.36 -28.37
CA ALA A 32 12.74 -12.84 -27.24
C ALA A 32 13.51 -11.71 -26.52
N ASP A 33 14.16 -10.81 -27.26
CA ASP A 33 14.91 -9.68 -26.68
C ASP A 33 13.99 -8.73 -25.91
N LYS A 34 12.84 -8.39 -26.51
CA LYS A 34 11.82 -7.53 -25.88
C LYS A 34 11.21 -8.19 -24.64
N TYR A 35 11.03 -9.51 -24.65
CA TYR A 35 10.56 -10.25 -23.49
C TYR A 35 11.57 -10.22 -22.35
N ALA A 36 12.86 -10.37 -22.65
CA ALA A 36 13.93 -10.30 -21.66
C ALA A 36 14.06 -8.91 -21.02
N GLU A 37 13.83 -7.84 -21.78
CA GLU A 37 13.77 -6.47 -21.24
C GLU A 37 12.58 -6.28 -20.28
N LEU A 38 11.40 -6.77 -20.66
CA LEU A 38 10.19 -6.68 -19.83
C LEU A 38 10.30 -7.49 -18.53
N GLU A 39 10.97 -8.64 -18.55
CA GLU A 39 11.26 -9.39 -17.31
C GLU A 39 12.19 -8.62 -16.38
N LYS A 40 13.25 -8.00 -16.89
CA LYS A 40 14.12 -7.13 -16.07
C LYS A 40 13.33 -5.98 -15.45
N GLU A 41 12.49 -5.30 -16.25
CA GLU A 41 11.65 -4.21 -15.74
C GLU A 41 10.68 -4.72 -14.65
N LYS A 42 10.04 -5.86 -14.87
CA LYS A 42 9.14 -6.49 -13.90
C LYS A 42 9.84 -6.80 -12.59
N GLU A 43 11.03 -7.38 -12.61
CA GLU A 43 11.83 -7.65 -11.41
C GLU A 43 12.13 -6.36 -10.63
N THR A 44 12.51 -5.28 -11.32
CA THR A 44 12.76 -3.98 -10.66
C THR A 44 11.50 -3.40 -10.02
N LEU A 45 10.34 -3.51 -10.69
CA LEU A 45 9.06 -3.04 -10.17
C LEU A 45 8.61 -3.85 -8.96
N GLU A 46 8.76 -5.17 -8.99
CA GLU A 46 8.42 -6.05 -7.87
C GLU A 46 9.30 -5.74 -6.64
N ALA A 47 10.61 -5.56 -6.84
CA ALA A 47 11.52 -5.16 -5.77
C ALA A 47 11.13 -3.81 -5.14
N GLU A 48 10.80 -2.80 -5.95
CA GLU A 48 10.41 -1.48 -5.44
C GLU A 48 9.04 -1.52 -4.73
N ILE A 49 8.08 -2.29 -5.24
CA ILE A 49 6.78 -2.51 -4.56
C ILE A 49 7.00 -3.14 -3.19
N ILE A 50 7.87 -4.15 -3.07
CA ILE A 50 8.19 -4.80 -1.79
C ILE A 50 8.81 -3.77 -0.83
N ARG A 51 9.81 -3.01 -1.30
CA ARG A 51 10.45 -1.95 -0.51
C ARG A 51 9.44 -0.93 0.03
N LEU A 52 8.52 -0.45 -0.82
CA LEU A 52 7.49 0.50 -0.41
C LEU A 52 6.47 -0.10 0.56
N ARG A 53 6.11 -1.39 0.40
CA ARG A 53 5.23 -2.11 1.32
C ARG A 53 5.86 -2.23 2.71
N GLU A 54 7.16 -2.51 2.79
CA GLU A 54 7.88 -2.56 4.06
C GLU A 54 7.89 -1.20 4.74
N VAL A 55 8.20 -0.13 4.01
CA VAL A 55 8.16 1.25 4.54
C VAL A 55 6.76 1.60 5.05
N HIS A 56 5.73 1.28 4.27
CA HIS A 56 4.34 1.51 4.68
C HIS A 56 3.98 0.72 5.94
N SER A 57 4.36 -0.56 6.01
CA SER A 57 4.14 -1.42 7.18
C SER A 57 4.85 -0.88 8.43
N GLN A 58 6.10 -0.44 8.30
CA GLN A 58 6.84 0.17 9.40
C GLN A 58 6.19 1.46 9.90
N LYS A 59 5.69 2.32 8.99
CA LYS A 59 4.96 3.54 9.38
C LYS A 59 3.67 3.19 10.13
N LEU A 60 2.89 2.24 9.61
CA LEU A 60 1.65 1.79 10.23
C LEU A 60 1.91 1.15 11.60
N SER A 61 2.99 0.38 11.73
CA SER A 61 3.45 -0.17 13.01
C SER A 61 3.81 0.92 14.02
N LYS A 62 4.53 1.97 13.61
CA LYS A 62 4.83 3.13 14.47
C LYS A 62 3.57 3.87 14.90
N GLU A 63 2.61 4.05 14.01
CA GLU A 63 1.31 4.66 14.34
C GLU A 63 0.49 3.79 15.30
N ALA A 64 0.46 2.48 15.08
CA ALA A 64 -0.17 1.53 16.01
C ALA A 64 0.50 1.57 17.39
N GLN A 65 1.83 1.62 17.45
CA GLN A 65 2.57 1.76 18.71
C GLN A 65 2.24 3.08 19.42
N LYS A 66 2.11 4.19 18.67
CA LYS A 66 1.66 5.47 19.25
C LYS A 66 0.26 5.36 19.86
N LEU A 67 -0.69 4.73 19.16
CA LEU A 67 -2.04 4.50 19.69
C LEU A 67 -2.02 3.63 20.95
N MET A 68 -1.15 2.63 20.99
CA MET A 68 -0.97 1.79 22.18
C MET A 68 -0.33 2.56 23.35
N ASN A 69 0.54 3.52 23.08
CA ASN A 69 1.21 4.28 24.13
C ASN A 69 0.35 5.45 24.67
N LEU A 70 -0.88 5.64 24.16
CA LEU A 70 -1.76 6.69 24.67
C LEU A 70 -2.20 6.39 26.11
N PRO A 71 -2.15 7.40 27.02
CA PRO A 71 -2.51 7.22 28.43
C PRO A 71 -4.00 6.87 28.61
N PHE A 72 -4.86 7.45 27.78
CA PHE A 72 -6.30 7.20 27.78
C PHE A 72 -6.70 6.45 26.52
N ARG A 73 -6.85 5.12 26.63
CA ARG A 73 -7.27 4.25 25.54
C ARG A 73 -8.31 3.24 26.05
N ARG A 74 -9.43 3.14 25.34
CA ARG A 74 -10.45 2.08 25.55
C ARG A 74 -11.25 1.87 24.28
N ALA A 75 -11.89 0.70 24.18
CA ALA A 75 -12.87 0.46 23.12
C ALA A 75 -14.11 1.36 23.32
N ILE A 76 -14.67 1.85 22.21
CA ILE A 76 -15.88 2.67 22.21
C ILE A 76 -17.09 1.75 22.36
N THR A 77 -17.98 2.07 23.30
CA THR A 77 -19.21 1.28 23.54
C THR A 77 -20.26 1.51 22.45
N LYS A 78 -21.22 0.60 22.30
CA LYS A 78 -22.31 0.75 21.30
C LYS A 78 -23.14 2.03 21.49
N LYS A 79 -23.35 2.46 22.74
CA LYS A 79 -24.07 3.71 23.06
C LYS A 79 -23.29 4.93 22.58
N GLU A 80 -21.97 4.90 22.73
CA GLU A 80 -21.09 5.99 22.26
C GLU A 80 -20.90 5.96 20.75
N GLN A 81 -20.89 4.79 20.11
CA GLN A 81 -20.92 4.66 18.65
C GLN A 81 -22.20 5.25 18.05
N ALA A 82 -23.33 5.13 18.75
CA ALA A 82 -24.60 5.72 18.32
C ALA A 82 -24.58 7.27 18.35
N ASP A 83 -23.71 7.87 19.17
CA ASP A 83 -23.52 9.32 19.24
C ASP A 83 -22.03 9.70 19.24
N MET A 84 -21.37 9.42 18.13
CA MET A 84 -19.96 9.79 17.92
C MET A 84 -19.74 11.30 17.98
N GLY A 85 -20.78 12.10 17.70
CA GLY A 85 -20.71 13.57 17.72
C GLY A 85 -20.56 14.10 19.15
N LYS A 86 -21.40 13.65 20.08
CA LYS A 86 -21.31 14.01 21.49
C LYS A 86 -20.03 13.47 22.13
N LEU A 87 -19.68 12.20 21.87
CA LEU A 87 -18.45 11.60 22.38
C LEU A 87 -17.24 12.48 22.00
N LYS A 88 -17.02 12.73 20.70
CA LYS A 88 -15.86 13.51 20.22
C LYS A 88 -15.78 14.92 20.81
N LYS A 89 -16.91 15.57 21.10
CA LYS A 89 -16.94 16.89 21.75
C LYS A 89 -16.54 16.82 23.23
N SER A 90 -16.89 15.74 23.92
CA SER A 90 -16.57 15.56 25.35
C SER A 90 -15.13 15.13 25.63
N VAL A 91 -14.45 14.49 24.68
CA VAL A 91 -13.07 14.00 24.85
C VAL A 91 -12.00 14.93 24.25
N ARG A 92 -12.42 16.12 23.78
CA ARG A 92 -11.53 17.10 23.14
C ARG A 92 -10.68 17.84 24.16
#